data_AF-A0A139DEX1-F1
#
_entry.id   AF-A0A139DEX1-F1
#
_cell.length_a   1.000
_cell.length_b   1.000
_cell.length_c   1.000
_cell.angle_alpha   90.00
_cell.angle_beta   90.00
_cell.angle_gamma   90.00
#
_symmetry.space_group_name_H-M   'P 1'
#
loop_
_entity.id
_entity.type
_entity.pdbx_description
1 polymer ?
#
loop_
_entity_poly.entity_id
_entity_poly.type
_entity_poly.pdbx_seq_one_letter_code
_entity_poly.pdbx_strand_id
1 'polypeptide(L)'
;MTRSPSRIYKYHVANLRELEFAIGHTSRLARSEIASKDPQKSLRSLLRLYAFLIGAWAETRLKKLLHEEFGFDDQLKTLIESQSSQLEQWQEAVDQAFRKHHNIRNAALDARTLGVTHAARRDALQGVLSNELRIIIEIRNRLAHGQWVYPFNSEGTSIESDKYQLINQENLLSLQFKYALVGHLADAVHDLVVSPATFERDFDNHFQRLNQVRTNLERRDYRKYENNLIRSRERARAERISNQ
;
A
#
# COMPACT_ATOMS: atom_id res chain seq x y z
N MET A 1 17.78 20.30 18.73
CA MET A 1 16.50 20.98 18.97
C MET A 1 15.43 19.91 19.06
N THR A 2 14.85 19.67 20.23
CA THR A 2 13.71 18.74 20.40
C THR A 2 12.42 19.53 20.20
N ARG A 3 11.80 19.43 19.01
CA ARG A 3 10.40 19.87 18.88
C ARG A 3 9.51 18.65 19.16
N SER A 4 8.29 18.91 19.59
CA SER A 4 7.31 17.85 19.83
C SER A 4 6.52 17.60 18.54
N PRO A 5 6.13 16.35 18.24
CA PRO A 5 5.33 16.06 17.07
C PRO A 5 4.02 16.84 17.10
N SER A 6 3.63 17.39 15.93
CA SER A 6 2.41 18.18 15.80
C SER A 6 1.16 17.38 16.22
N ARG A 7 0.10 18.08 16.64
CA ARG A 7 -1.18 17.43 16.98
C ARG A 7 -1.76 16.67 15.79
N ILE A 8 -1.63 17.24 14.58
CA ILE A 8 -2.09 16.64 13.33
C ILE A 8 -1.33 15.34 13.03
N TYR A 9 0.00 15.33 13.22
CA TYR A 9 0.79 14.11 13.10
C TYR A 9 0.26 12.99 14.02
N LYS A 10 0.01 13.31 15.29
CA LYS A 10 -0.52 12.33 16.27
C LYS A 10 -1.88 11.76 15.84
N TYR A 11 -2.73 12.57 15.21
CA TYR A 11 -4.01 12.11 14.67
C TYR A 11 -3.86 11.16 13.50
N HIS A 12 -2.96 11.46 12.55
CA HIS A 12 -2.67 10.52 11.46
C HIS A 12 -2.04 9.23 11.97
N VAL A 13 -1.20 9.28 13.01
CA VAL A 13 -0.68 8.08 13.68
C VAL A 13 -1.81 7.24 14.28
N ALA A 14 -2.78 7.86 14.97
CA ALA A 14 -3.93 7.15 15.54
C ALA A 14 -4.79 6.51 14.44
N ASN A 15 -5.12 7.26 13.39
CA ASN A 15 -5.89 6.74 12.24
C ASN A 15 -5.17 5.56 11.56
N LEU A 16 -3.85 5.66 11.39
CA LEU A 16 -3.06 4.60 10.77
C LEU A 16 -3.10 3.31 11.60
N ARG A 17 -3.00 3.41 12.93
CA ARG A 17 -3.09 2.26 13.85
C ARG A 17 -4.46 1.58 13.78
N GLU A 18 -5.54 2.36 13.75
CA GLU A 18 -6.89 1.80 13.60
C GLU A 18 -7.08 1.09 12.24
N LEU A 19 -6.53 1.65 11.16
CA LEU A 19 -6.53 0.99 9.85
C LEU A 19 -5.72 -0.31 9.88
N GLU A 20 -4.56 -0.35 10.53
CA GLU A 20 -3.76 -1.57 10.69
C GLU A 20 -4.50 -2.66 11.48
N PHE A 21 -5.21 -2.29 12.55
CA PHE A 21 -6.08 -3.21 13.27
C PHE A 21 -7.21 -3.73 12.38
N ALA A 22 -7.91 -2.85 11.65
CA ALA A 22 -8.99 -3.23 10.75
C ALA A 22 -8.53 -4.17 9.63
N ILE A 23 -7.36 -3.91 9.04
CA ILE A 23 -6.72 -4.79 8.05
C ILE A 23 -6.45 -6.16 8.68
N GLY A 24 -5.83 -6.20 9.85
CA GLY A 24 -5.55 -7.43 10.57
C GLY A 24 -6.81 -8.24 10.89
N HIS A 25 -7.88 -7.58 11.34
CA HIS A 25 -9.16 -8.19 11.68
C HIS A 25 -9.83 -8.79 10.43
N THR A 26 -9.94 -7.98 9.37
CA THR A 26 -10.52 -8.39 8.10
C THR A 26 -9.76 -9.57 7.50
N SER A 27 -8.42 -9.57 7.60
CA SER A 27 -7.60 -10.71 7.16
C SER A 27 -7.94 -11.99 7.91
N ARG A 28 -8.06 -11.93 9.24
CA ARG A 28 -8.35 -13.11 10.06
C ARG A 28 -9.74 -13.66 9.77
N LEU A 29 -10.73 -12.78 9.59
CA LEU A 29 -12.08 -13.18 9.17
C LEU A 29 -12.03 -13.86 7.80
N ALA A 30 -11.37 -13.26 6.80
CA ALA A 30 -11.24 -13.85 5.47
C ALA A 30 -10.55 -15.23 5.50
N ARG A 31 -9.50 -15.41 6.32
CA ARG A 31 -8.87 -16.73 6.54
C ARG A 31 -9.84 -17.74 7.15
N SER A 32 -10.67 -17.31 8.11
CA SER A 32 -11.68 -18.18 8.72
C SER A 32 -12.71 -18.64 7.69
N GLU A 33 -13.22 -17.72 6.86
CA GLU A 33 -14.19 -18.04 5.79
C GLU A 33 -13.64 -19.02 4.76
N ILE A 34 -12.38 -18.83 4.35
CA ILE A 34 -11.70 -19.80 3.45
C ILE A 34 -11.62 -21.17 4.12
N ALA A 35 -11.19 -21.20 5.39
CA ALA A 35 -11.00 -22.46 6.11
C ALA A 35 -12.31 -23.19 6.43
N SER A 36 -13.42 -22.47 6.61
CA SER A 36 -14.74 -23.05 6.89
C SER A 36 -15.47 -23.57 5.64
N LYS A 37 -14.98 -23.26 4.43
CA LYS A 37 -15.69 -23.55 3.17
C LYS A 37 -17.09 -22.90 3.13
N ASP A 38 -17.28 -21.77 3.83
CA ASP A 38 -18.57 -21.05 3.94
C ASP A 38 -19.06 -20.50 2.57
N PRO A 39 -20.36 -20.18 2.36
CA PRO A 39 -20.84 -19.66 1.10
C PRO A 39 -20.02 -18.44 0.65
N GLN A 40 -19.47 -18.53 -0.55
CA GLN A 40 -18.51 -17.61 -1.20
C GLN A 40 -18.85 -16.10 -1.12
N LYS A 41 -20.06 -15.72 -0.70
CA LYS A 41 -20.52 -14.34 -0.55
C LYS A 41 -19.84 -13.61 0.63
N SER A 42 -19.62 -14.25 1.78
CA SER A 42 -18.98 -13.62 2.96
C SER A 42 -17.53 -13.24 2.64
N LEU A 43 -16.77 -14.19 2.10
CA LEU A 43 -15.38 -14.00 1.69
C LEU A 43 -15.24 -12.86 0.67
N ARG A 44 -16.10 -12.80 -0.35
CA ARG A 44 -16.05 -11.77 -1.38
C ARG A 44 -16.19 -10.35 -0.80
N SER A 45 -17.09 -10.17 0.16
CA SER A 45 -17.25 -8.88 0.86
C SER A 45 -16.02 -8.53 1.70
N LEU A 46 -15.43 -9.52 2.39
CA LEU A 46 -14.22 -9.31 3.19
C LEU A 46 -13.00 -8.97 2.33
N LEU A 47 -12.83 -9.60 1.17
CA LEU A 47 -11.73 -9.29 0.24
C LEU A 47 -11.81 -7.85 -0.26
N ARG A 48 -13.01 -7.36 -0.58
CA ARG A 48 -13.23 -5.97 -0.98
C ARG A 48 -12.95 -5.00 0.16
N LEU A 49 -13.46 -5.29 1.35
CA LEU A 49 -13.16 -4.49 2.52
C LEU A 49 -11.65 -4.43 2.77
N TYR A 50 -10.95 -5.57 2.65
CA TYR A 50 -9.50 -5.63 2.79
C TYR A 50 -8.80 -4.75 1.75
N ALA A 51 -9.18 -4.86 0.47
CA ALA A 51 -8.62 -4.02 -0.60
C ALA A 51 -8.86 -2.52 -0.38
N PHE A 52 -10.08 -2.15 0.04
CA PHE A 52 -10.43 -0.78 0.42
C PHE A 52 -9.54 -0.25 1.55
N LEU A 53 -9.35 -1.06 2.60
CA LEU A 53 -8.54 -0.70 3.76
C LEU A 53 -7.06 -0.52 3.41
N ILE A 54 -6.49 -1.30 2.49
CA ILE A 54 -5.10 -1.09 2.01
C ILE A 54 -4.96 0.31 1.39
N GLY A 55 -5.90 0.70 0.52
CA GLY A 55 -5.85 2.03 -0.11
C GLY A 55 -6.06 3.17 0.88
N ALA A 56 -6.96 3.01 1.85
CA ALA A 56 -7.16 3.97 2.94
C ALA A 56 -5.91 4.08 3.83
N TRP A 57 -5.22 2.96 4.09
CA TRP A 57 -3.95 2.93 4.80
C TRP A 57 -2.86 3.67 4.02
N ALA A 58 -2.75 3.46 2.70
CA ALA A 58 -1.78 4.15 1.86
C ALA A 58 -2.02 5.68 1.83
N GLU A 59 -3.27 6.12 1.83
CA GLU A 59 -3.60 7.55 1.93
C GLU A 59 -3.22 8.14 3.27
N THR A 60 -3.61 7.47 4.35
CA THR A 60 -3.31 7.93 5.71
C THR A 60 -1.81 7.92 5.97
N ARG A 61 -1.08 6.97 5.37
CA ARG A 61 0.38 6.89 5.45
C ARG A 61 1.05 8.10 4.80
N LEU A 62 0.57 8.56 3.64
CA LEU A 62 1.04 9.80 3.02
C LEU A 62 0.73 11.00 3.91
N LYS A 63 -0.51 11.12 4.42
CA LYS A 63 -0.86 12.23 5.30
C LYS A 63 -0.01 12.28 6.56
N LYS A 64 0.25 11.14 7.21
CA LYS A 64 1.21 11.04 8.31
C LYS A 64 2.60 11.56 7.89
N LEU A 65 3.10 11.10 6.74
CA LEU A 65 4.41 11.44 6.19
C LEU A 65 4.57 12.96 5.99
N LEU A 66 3.54 13.62 5.46
CA LEU A 66 3.53 15.08 5.27
C LEU A 66 3.66 15.86 6.58
N HIS A 67 3.29 15.27 7.71
CA HIS A 67 3.37 15.89 9.02
C HIS A 67 4.57 15.43 9.87
N GLU A 68 5.52 14.69 9.29
CA GLU A 68 6.78 14.31 9.96
C GLU A 68 7.59 15.55 10.32
N GLU A 69 8.19 15.56 11.52
CA GLU A 69 8.86 16.73 12.09
C GLU A 69 10.05 17.20 11.27
N PHE A 70 10.82 16.26 10.71
CA PHE A 70 12.01 16.53 9.89
C PHE A 70 11.75 16.36 8.40
N GLY A 71 10.48 16.13 8.02
CA GLY A 71 10.05 15.92 6.64
C GLY A 71 9.89 17.24 5.88
N PHE A 72 8.69 17.49 5.35
CA PHE A 72 8.43 18.67 4.53
C PHE A 72 8.15 19.92 5.38
N ASP A 73 8.51 21.09 4.86
CA ASP A 73 7.99 22.36 5.37
C ASP A 73 6.56 22.62 4.85
N ASP A 74 5.91 23.68 5.33
CA ASP A 74 4.50 23.93 4.99
C ASP A 74 4.30 24.35 3.52
N GLN A 75 5.32 24.91 2.87
CA GLN A 75 5.27 25.24 1.43
C GLN A 75 5.28 23.96 0.60
N LEU A 76 6.20 23.03 0.89
CA LEU A 76 6.28 21.73 0.23
C LEU A 76 5.05 20.88 0.50
N LYS A 77 4.50 20.89 1.72
CA LYS A 77 3.22 20.21 2.01
C LYS A 77 2.10 20.74 1.14
N THR A 78 1.94 22.06 1.06
CA THR A 78 0.90 22.69 0.24
C THR A 78 1.08 22.34 -1.24
N LEU A 79 2.31 22.34 -1.73
CA LEU A 79 2.63 21.92 -3.09
C LEU A 79 2.23 20.46 -3.34
N ILE A 80 2.59 19.55 -2.44
CA ILE A 80 2.21 18.13 -2.55
C ILE A 80 0.69 17.98 -2.47
N GLU A 81 0.01 18.64 -1.54
CA GLU A 81 -1.44 18.52 -1.37
C GLU A 81 -2.25 19.16 -2.50
N SER A 82 -1.65 20.08 -3.25
CA SER A 82 -2.27 20.71 -4.43
C SER A 82 -2.35 19.80 -5.65
N GLN A 83 -1.65 18.65 -5.66
CA GLN A 83 -1.72 17.70 -6.76
C GLN A 83 -3.12 17.09 -6.89
N SER A 84 -3.51 16.80 -8.14
CA SER A 84 -4.91 16.49 -8.49
C SER A 84 -5.35 15.10 -8.05
N SER A 85 -4.41 14.18 -7.85
CA SER A 85 -4.68 12.82 -7.42
C SER A 85 -3.75 12.35 -6.32
N GLN A 86 -4.20 11.39 -5.51
CA GLN A 86 -3.40 10.78 -4.45
C GLN A 86 -2.10 10.15 -4.99
N LEU A 87 -2.11 9.62 -6.22
CA LEU A 87 -0.91 9.08 -6.86
C LEU A 87 0.11 10.19 -7.11
N GLU A 88 -0.33 11.30 -7.71
CA GLU A 88 0.53 12.47 -7.95
C GLU A 88 1.05 13.06 -6.64
N GLN A 89 0.26 13.07 -5.56
CA GLN A 89 0.75 13.51 -4.25
C GLN A 89 1.91 12.64 -3.75
N TRP A 90 1.84 11.31 -3.93
CA TRP A 90 2.96 10.42 -3.59
C TRP A 90 4.19 10.65 -4.48
N GLN A 91 3.98 10.80 -5.79
CA GLN A 91 5.07 11.04 -6.75
C GLN A 91 5.77 12.37 -6.48
N GLU A 92 5.00 13.41 -6.19
CA GLU A 92 5.50 14.73 -5.83
C GLU A 92 6.24 14.68 -4.49
N ALA A 93 5.74 13.93 -3.49
CA ALA A 93 6.46 13.76 -2.23
C ALA A 93 7.85 13.13 -2.45
N VAL A 94 7.96 12.09 -3.30
CA VAL A 94 9.26 11.50 -3.64
C VAL A 94 10.18 12.52 -4.31
N ASP A 95 9.69 13.24 -5.32
CA ASP A 95 10.48 14.22 -6.06
C ASP A 95 10.96 15.37 -5.17
N GLN A 96 10.08 15.90 -4.31
CA GLN A 96 10.44 16.96 -3.38
C GLN A 96 11.44 16.49 -2.32
N ALA A 97 11.36 15.23 -1.89
CA ALA A 97 12.35 14.67 -0.97
C ALA A 97 13.74 14.56 -1.62
N PHE A 98 13.84 14.09 -2.87
CA PHE A 98 15.10 14.09 -3.63
C PHE A 98 15.63 15.52 -3.84
N ARG A 99 14.76 16.46 -4.22
CA ARG A 99 15.13 17.88 -4.37
C ARG A 99 15.73 18.44 -3.10
N LYS A 100 15.07 18.20 -1.96
CA LYS A 100 15.54 18.63 -0.64
C LYS A 100 16.90 18.00 -0.29
N HIS A 101 17.06 16.70 -0.52
CA HIS A 101 18.29 15.96 -0.19
C HIS A 101 19.51 16.42 -1.00
N HIS A 102 19.31 16.72 -2.28
CA HIS A 102 20.38 17.08 -3.20
C HIS A 102 20.48 18.59 -3.45
N ASN A 103 19.71 19.41 -2.71
CA ASN A 103 19.65 20.87 -2.87
C ASN A 103 19.34 21.31 -4.32
N ILE A 104 18.45 20.57 -5.00
CA ILE A 104 18.02 20.84 -6.37
C ILE A 104 16.70 21.60 -6.33
N ARG A 105 16.68 22.82 -6.87
CA ARG A 105 15.44 23.62 -6.93
C ARG A 105 14.56 23.22 -8.11
N ASN A 106 14.97 23.60 -9.33
CA ASN A 106 14.11 23.53 -10.51
C ASN A 106 14.63 22.60 -11.62
N ALA A 107 15.84 22.07 -11.49
CA ALA A 107 16.40 21.21 -12.52
C ALA A 107 15.64 19.88 -12.62
N ALA A 108 15.74 19.22 -13.78
CA ALA A 108 15.26 17.85 -13.94
C ALA A 108 15.93 16.93 -12.91
N LEU A 109 15.22 15.90 -12.45
CA LEU A 109 15.73 14.90 -11.51
C LEU A 109 16.20 13.68 -12.30
N ASP A 110 17.38 13.78 -12.90
CA ASP A 110 17.95 12.78 -13.80
C ASP A 110 19.40 12.43 -13.41
N ALA A 111 20.04 11.53 -14.15
CA ALA A 111 21.39 11.09 -13.86
C ALA A 111 22.45 12.22 -13.93
N ARG A 112 22.17 13.34 -14.62
CA ARG A 112 23.09 14.48 -14.70
C ARG A 112 23.04 15.34 -13.45
N THR A 113 21.87 15.46 -12.82
CA THR A 113 21.66 16.34 -11.66
C THR A 113 21.74 15.59 -10.33
N LEU A 114 21.19 14.38 -10.27
CA LEU A 114 21.19 13.53 -9.08
C LEU A 114 22.39 12.58 -9.03
N GLY A 115 23.05 12.33 -10.16
CA GLY A 115 23.97 11.21 -10.32
C GLY A 115 23.24 9.90 -10.58
N VAL A 116 23.94 8.95 -11.21
CA VAL A 116 23.37 7.69 -11.72
C VAL A 116 22.63 6.90 -10.64
N THR A 117 23.22 6.76 -9.45
CA THR A 117 22.64 5.98 -8.36
C THR A 117 21.33 6.57 -7.85
N HIS A 118 21.30 7.86 -7.50
CA HIS A 118 20.11 8.48 -6.93
C HIS A 118 18.99 8.65 -7.97
N ALA A 119 19.33 8.90 -9.23
CA ALA A 119 18.37 8.88 -10.33
C ALA A 119 17.72 7.50 -10.47
N ALA A 120 18.51 6.41 -10.47
CA ALA A 120 17.98 5.06 -10.54
C ALA A 120 17.08 4.71 -9.33
N ARG A 121 17.44 5.16 -8.11
CA ARG A 121 16.62 4.95 -6.91
C ARG A 121 15.30 5.72 -6.98
N ARG A 122 15.32 6.96 -7.48
CA ARG A 122 14.12 7.74 -7.74
C ARG A 122 13.22 7.03 -8.74
N ASP A 123 13.77 6.63 -9.88
CA ASP A 123 13.00 5.97 -10.94
C ASP A 123 12.42 4.64 -10.46
N ALA A 124 13.15 3.91 -9.61
CA ALA A 124 12.64 2.70 -8.99
C ALA A 124 11.43 2.98 -8.08
N LEU A 125 11.46 4.03 -7.25
CA LEU A 125 10.31 4.45 -6.43
C LEU A 125 9.13 4.90 -7.30
N GLN A 126 9.38 5.77 -8.30
CA GLN A 126 8.37 6.24 -9.24
C GLN A 126 7.72 5.08 -10.04
N GLY A 127 8.52 4.08 -10.38
CA GLY A 127 8.05 2.84 -11.00
C GLY A 127 7.09 2.07 -10.09
N VAL A 128 7.43 1.90 -8.81
CA VAL A 128 6.53 1.21 -7.86
C VAL A 128 5.22 1.98 -7.66
N LEU A 129 5.29 3.31 -7.60
CA LEU A 129 4.12 4.16 -7.49
C LEU A 129 3.17 3.98 -8.68
N SER A 130 3.73 4.04 -9.89
CA SER A 130 2.96 4.01 -11.14
C SER A 130 2.37 2.64 -11.47
N ASN A 131 3.03 1.56 -11.02
CA ASN A 131 2.66 0.20 -11.37
C ASN A 131 1.83 -0.49 -10.27
N GLU A 132 2.24 -0.40 -9.00
CA GLU A 132 1.57 -1.11 -7.91
C GLU A 132 0.65 -0.21 -7.09
N LEU A 133 1.12 0.96 -6.63
CA LEU A 133 0.30 1.82 -5.78
C LEU A 133 -0.91 2.37 -6.54
N ARG A 134 -0.73 2.76 -7.81
CA ARG A 134 -1.81 3.21 -8.69
C ARG A 134 -3.00 2.24 -8.70
N ILE A 135 -2.74 0.94 -8.87
CA ILE A 135 -3.79 -0.08 -8.91
C ILE A 135 -4.58 -0.11 -7.58
N ILE A 136 -3.89 0.03 -6.45
CA ILE A 136 -4.51 0.01 -5.13
C ILE A 136 -5.39 1.25 -4.91
N ILE A 137 -4.91 2.43 -5.32
CA ILE A 137 -5.67 3.68 -5.27
C ILE A 137 -6.92 3.58 -6.15
N GLU A 138 -6.78 3.09 -7.39
CA GLU A 138 -7.89 2.91 -8.32
C GLU A 138 -8.96 1.96 -7.76
N ILE A 139 -8.55 0.80 -7.23
CA ILE A 139 -9.48 -0.17 -6.60
C ILE A 139 -10.19 0.50 -5.41
N ARG A 140 -9.46 1.17 -4.52
CA ARG A 140 -10.04 1.85 -3.35
C ARG A 140 -11.06 2.90 -3.78
N ASN A 141 -10.77 3.71 -4.80
CA ASN A 141 -11.69 4.74 -5.28
C ASN A 141 -13.00 4.13 -5.78
N ARG A 142 -12.93 3.05 -6.56
CA ARG A 142 -14.12 2.32 -7.03
C ARG A 142 -14.96 1.79 -5.86
N LEU A 143 -14.32 1.15 -4.89
CA LEU A 143 -14.99 0.61 -3.72
C LEU A 143 -15.62 1.72 -2.85
N ALA A 144 -14.95 2.86 -2.70
CA ALA A 144 -15.45 4.03 -1.98
C ALA A 144 -16.73 4.60 -2.61
N HIS A 145 -16.83 4.57 -3.94
CA HIS A 145 -18.02 4.99 -4.69
C HIS A 145 -19.15 3.94 -4.72
N GLY A 146 -19.05 2.86 -3.94
CA GLY A 146 -20.07 1.80 -3.91
C GLY A 146 -20.01 0.85 -5.12
N GLN A 147 -19.01 0.98 -6.00
CA GLN A 147 -18.84 0.13 -7.18
C GLN A 147 -18.15 -1.20 -6.82
N TRP A 148 -18.79 -1.99 -5.95
CA TRP A 148 -18.20 -3.19 -5.36
C TRP A 148 -18.13 -4.36 -6.35
N VAL A 149 -19.07 -4.44 -7.28
CA VAL A 149 -19.15 -5.52 -8.27
C VAL A 149 -18.79 -5.03 -9.67
N TYR A 150 -19.47 -3.97 -10.12
CA TYR A 150 -19.36 -3.41 -11.47
C TYR A 150 -18.74 -2.01 -11.39
N PRO A 151 -17.44 -1.84 -11.72
CA PRO A 151 -16.82 -0.53 -11.80
C PRO A 151 -17.25 0.16 -13.09
N PHE A 152 -17.81 1.36 -12.97
CA PHE A 152 -18.26 2.16 -14.09
C PHE A 152 -17.18 3.19 -14.49
N ASN A 153 -17.19 3.62 -15.75
CA ASN A 153 -16.44 4.80 -16.19
C ASN A 153 -16.87 6.08 -15.42
N SER A 154 -16.15 7.19 -15.64
CA SER A 154 -16.43 8.49 -15.01
C SER A 154 -17.86 8.97 -15.25
N GLU A 155 -18.43 8.66 -16.42
CA GLU A 155 -19.77 9.08 -16.83
C GLU A 155 -20.88 8.17 -16.28
N GLY A 156 -20.54 7.02 -15.69
CA GLY A 156 -21.53 6.05 -15.20
C GLY A 156 -22.27 5.29 -16.30
N THR A 157 -21.79 5.33 -17.54
CA THR A 157 -22.48 4.80 -18.73
C THR A 157 -22.02 3.41 -19.16
N SER A 158 -20.81 3.01 -18.78
CA SER A 158 -20.24 1.71 -19.18
C SER A 158 -19.37 1.09 -18.09
N ILE A 159 -19.25 -0.24 -18.12
CA ILE A 159 -18.38 -0.99 -17.20
C ILE A 159 -16.95 -0.93 -17.73
N GLU A 160 -15.99 -0.61 -16.87
CA GLU A 160 -14.57 -0.69 -17.19
C GLU A 160 -14.07 -2.12 -17.00
N SER A 161 -13.90 -2.86 -18.11
CA SER A 161 -13.53 -4.28 -18.14
C SER A 161 -12.29 -4.59 -17.31
N ASP A 162 -11.26 -3.76 -17.44
CA ASP A 162 -9.95 -4.01 -16.83
C ASP A 162 -10.05 -3.88 -15.30
N LYS A 163 -10.78 -2.85 -14.83
CA LYS A 163 -11.06 -2.65 -13.40
C LYS A 163 -11.99 -3.72 -12.86
N TYR A 164 -12.94 -4.18 -13.67
CA TYR A 164 -13.82 -5.30 -13.31
C TYR A 164 -13.01 -6.57 -13.07
N GLN A 165 -12.05 -6.88 -13.95
CA GLN A 165 -11.15 -8.02 -13.76
C GLN A 165 -10.28 -7.84 -12.53
N LEU A 166 -9.63 -6.67 -12.37
CA LEU A 166 -8.79 -6.36 -11.21
C LEU A 166 -9.53 -6.60 -9.89
N ILE A 167 -10.73 -6.03 -9.71
CA ILE A 167 -11.48 -6.17 -8.45
C ILE A 167 -11.95 -7.61 -8.22
N ASN A 168 -12.41 -8.29 -9.27
CA ASN A 168 -13.06 -9.60 -9.11
C ASN A 168 -12.10 -10.80 -9.16
N GLN A 169 -10.85 -10.61 -9.57
CA GLN A 169 -9.81 -11.65 -9.54
C GLN A 169 -8.92 -11.59 -8.29
N GLU A 170 -9.07 -10.56 -7.45
CA GLU A 170 -8.36 -10.51 -6.17
C GLU A 170 -8.72 -11.68 -5.27
N ASN A 171 -7.69 -12.20 -4.60
CA ASN A 171 -7.82 -13.19 -3.56
C ASN A 171 -7.07 -12.72 -2.30
N LEU A 172 -7.24 -13.42 -1.18
CA LEU A 172 -6.65 -12.97 0.07
C LEU A 172 -5.12 -12.89 0.00
N LEU A 173 -4.48 -13.83 -0.70
CA LEU A 173 -3.03 -13.92 -0.77
C LEU A 173 -2.45 -12.80 -1.63
N SER A 174 -3.07 -12.50 -2.79
CA SER A 174 -2.66 -11.37 -3.64
C SER A 174 -2.78 -10.05 -2.90
N LEU A 175 -3.88 -9.83 -2.17
CA LEU A 175 -4.08 -8.63 -1.37
C LEU A 175 -3.08 -8.49 -0.22
N GLN A 176 -2.69 -9.59 0.43
CA GLN A 176 -1.65 -9.59 1.47
C GLN A 176 -0.29 -9.18 0.90
N PHE A 177 0.07 -9.68 -0.28
CA PHE A 177 1.30 -9.26 -0.94
C PHE A 177 1.24 -7.80 -1.40
N LYS A 178 0.11 -7.33 -1.94
CA LYS A 178 -0.09 -5.92 -2.27
C LYS A 178 0.07 -5.01 -1.05
N TYR A 179 -0.49 -5.40 0.09
CA TYR A 179 -0.29 -4.66 1.34
C TYR A 179 1.18 -4.60 1.75
N ALA A 180 1.92 -5.72 1.68
CA ALA A 180 3.34 -5.76 1.97
C ALA A 180 4.20 -4.93 0.99
N LEU A 181 3.86 -4.93 -0.31
CA LEU A 181 4.52 -4.11 -1.32
C LEU A 181 4.42 -2.62 -0.99
N VAL A 182 3.21 -2.13 -0.69
CA VAL A 182 3.02 -0.73 -0.32
C VAL A 182 3.67 -0.43 1.03
N GLY A 183 3.72 -1.40 1.95
CA GLY A 183 4.48 -1.30 3.20
C GLY A 183 5.95 -0.95 2.95
N HIS A 184 6.65 -1.78 2.17
CA HIS A 184 8.06 -1.56 1.84
C HIS A 184 8.30 -0.27 1.05
N LEU A 185 7.39 0.08 0.13
CA LEU A 185 7.44 1.35 -0.58
C LEU A 185 7.33 2.52 0.42
N ALA A 186 6.31 2.52 1.28
CA ALA A 186 6.04 3.60 2.20
C ALA A 186 7.17 3.78 3.22
N ASP A 187 7.82 2.70 3.64
CA ASP A 187 8.97 2.76 4.54
C ASP A 187 10.21 3.33 3.83
N ALA A 188 10.49 2.93 2.58
CA ALA A 188 11.56 3.52 1.78
C ALA A 188 11.35 5.02 1.54
N VAL A 189 10.11 5.44 1.24
CA VAL A 189 9.78 6.87 1.08
C VAL A 189 9.83 7.59 2.43
N HIS A 190 9.44 6.95 3.53
CA HIS A 190 9.57 7.55 4.87
C HIS A 190 11.03 7.85 5.21
N ASP A 191 11.93 6.89 4.99
CA ASP A 191 13.36 7.09 5.20
C ASP A 191 13.88 8.20 4.29
N LEU A 192 13.46 8.24 3.02
CA LEU A 192 13.77 9.31 2.08
C LEU A 192 13.30 10.68 2.57
N VAL A 193 12.17 10.79 3.27
CA VAL A 193 11.66 12.10 3.70
C VAL A 193 12.34 12.56 5.00
N VAL A 194 12.61 11.62 5.91
CA VAL A 194 13.04 11.94 7.28
C VAL A 194 14.55 12.00 7.43
N SER A 195 15.31 11.15 6.72
CA SER A 195 16.75 11.02 6.94
C SER A 195 17.47 10.49 5.69
N PRO A 196 18.24 11.35 4.97
CA PRO A 196 19.07 10.91 3.85
C PRO A 196 20.00 9.76 4.21
N ALA A 197 20.60 9.80 5.42
CA ALA A 197 21.51 8.74 5.87
C ALA A 197 20.80 7.41 6.07
N THR A 198 19.56 7.42 6.59
CA THR A 198 18.76 6.20 6.75
C THR A 198 18.34 5.66 5.39
N PHE A 199 17.88 6.53 4.50
CA PHE A 199 17.52 6.17 3.14
C PHE A 199 18.68 5.48 2.40
N GLU A 200 19.86 6.09 2.40
CA GLU A 200 21.04 5.55 1.73
C GLU A 200 21.45 4.17 2.26
N ARG A 201 21.32 3.96 3.58
CA ARG A 201 21.65 2.69 4.23
C ARG A 201 20.63 1.59 3.95
N ASP A 202 19.34 1.92 4.01
CA ASP A 202 18.26 0.93 4.10
C ASP A 202 17.50 0.73 2.77
N PHE A 203 17.69 1.61 1.77
CA PHE A 203 17.00 1.53 0.46
C PHE A 203 17.08 0.15 -0.17
N ASP A 204 18.28 -0.41 -0.27
CA ASP A 204 18.49 -1.71 -0.93
C ASP A 204 17.77 -2.83 -0.17
N ASN A 205 17.69 -2.75 1.17
CA ASN A 205 16.95 -3.71 1.98
C ASN A 205 15.44 -3.65 1.69
N HIS A 206 14.87 -2.45 1.66
CA HIS A 206 13.46 -2.24 1.31
C HIS A 206 13.15 -2.77 -0.08
N PHE A 207 14.00 -2.48 -1.07
CA PHE A 207 13.79 -2.93 -2.45
C PHE A 207 14.03 -4.43 -2.65
N GLN A 208 14.95 -5.05 -1.93
CA GLN A 208 15.10 -6.50 -1.91
C GLN A 208 13.83 -7.18 -1.38
N ARG A 209 13.28 -6.69 -0.27
CA ARG A 209 12.02 -7.21 0.29
C ARG A 209 10.85 -6.99 -0.66
N LEU A 210 10.75 -5.79 -1.25
CA LEU A 210 9.73 -5.47 -2.25
C LEU A 210 9.79 -6.43 -3.44
N ASN A 211 10.97 -6.65 -4.02
CA ASN A 211 11.15 -7.57 -5.14
C ASN A 211 10.88 -9.04 -4.76
N GLN A 212 11.21 -9.43 -3.52
CA GLN A 212 10.84 -10.74 -3.00
C GLN A 212 9.31 -10.89 -2.90
N VAL A 213 8.58 -9.84 -2.51
CA VAL A 213 7.12 -9.85 -2.49
C VAL A 213 6.56 -9.91 -3.92
N ARG A 214 7.10 -9.15 -4.89
CA ARG A 214 6.73 -9.26 -6.32
C ARG A 214 6.87 -10.69 -6.83
N THR A 215 8.02 -11.30 -6.57
CA THR A 215 8.29 -12.70 -6.95
C THR A 215 7.28 -13.66 -6.31
N ASN A 216 6.89 -13.43 -5.05
CA ASN A 216 5.88 -14.25 -4.39
C ASN A 216 4.48 -14.04 -4.98
N LEU A 217 4.12 -12.81 -5.34
CA LEU A 217 2.84 -12.49 -5.96
C LEU A 217 2.66 -13.24 -7.29
N GLU A 218 3.72 -13.38 -8.08
CA GLU A 218 3.71 -14.12 -9.35
C GLU A 218 3.73 -15.64 -9.17
N ARG A 219 4.53 -16.15 -8.22
CA ARG A 219 4.83 -17.58 -8.12
C ARG A 219 3.95 -18.37 -7.17
N ARG A 220 3.26 -17.70 -6.22
CA ARG A 220 2.51 -18.41 -5.18
C ARG A 220 1.14 -18.84 -5.69
N ASP A 221 0.91 -20.15 -5.65
CA ASP A 221 -0.37 -20.75 -5.99
C ASP A 221 -1.42 -20.51 -4.88
N TYR A 222 -2.47 -19.78 -5.23
CA TYR A 222 -3.59 -19.51 -4.33
C TYR A 222 -4.37 -20.78 -3.93
N ARG A 223 -4.58 -21.74 -4.83
CA ARG A 223 -5.28 -23.00 -4.52
C ARG A 223 -4.49 -23.80 -3.48
N LYS A 224 -3.16 -23.79 -3.58
CA LYS A 224 -2.31 -24.42 -2.56
C LYS A 224 -2.45 -23.73 -1.20
N TYR A 225 -2.49 -22.39 -1.18
CA TYR A 225 -2.72 -21.61 0.04
C TYR A 225 -4.08 -21.91 0.68
N GLU A 226 -5.16 -21.91 -0.10
CA GLU A 226 -6.51 -22.24 0.33
C GLU A 226 -6.60 -23.65 0.94
N ASN A 227 -6.07 -24.65 0.23
CA ASN A 227 -6.04 -26.03 0.70
C ASN A 227 -5.28 -26.19 2.04
N ASN A 228 -4.21 -25.42 2.24
CA ASN A 228 -3.47 -25.45 3.50
C ASN A 228 -4.29 -24.89 4.67
N LEU A 229 -5.06 -23.82 4.46
CA LEU A 229 -5.95 -23.26 5.49
C LEU A 229 -7.05 -24.24 5.89
N ILE A 230 -7.66 -24.88 4.88
CA ILE A 230 -8.70 -25.91 5.08
C ILE A 230 -8.14 -27.08 5.90
N ARG A 231 -7.01 -27.66 5.46
CA ARG A 231 -6.37 -28.80 6.13
C ARG A 231 -5.96 -28.47 7.57
N SER A 232 -5.47 -27.26 7.81
CA SER A 232 -5.11 -26.79 9.15
C SER A 232 -6.33 -26.80 10.08
N ARG A 233 -7.48 -26.30 9.62
CA ARG A 233 -8.72 -26.31 10.40
C ARG A 233 -9.28 -27.71 10.62
N GLU A 234 -9.21 -28.57 9.62
CA GLU A 234 -9.64 -29.97 9.72
C GLU A 234 -8.81 -30.74 10.76
N ARG A 235 -7.47 -30.58 10.76
CA ARG A 235 -6.58 -31.18 11.77
C ARG A 235 -6.88 -30.69 13.18
N ALA A 236 -7.01 -29.38 13.36
CA ALA A 236 -7.32 -28.81 14.68
C ALA A 236 -8.68 -29.25 15.22
N ARG A 237 -9.65 -29.58 14.35
CA ARG A 237 -10.93 -30.17 14.76
C ARG A 237 -10.77 -31.64 15.17
N ALA A 238 -10.02 -32.43 14.41
CA ALA A 238 -9.76 -33.82 14.72
C ALA A 238 -9.05 -33.98 16.08
N GLU A 239 -8.04 -33.17 16.36
CA GLU A 239 -7.31 -33.16 17.64
C GLU A 239 -8.20 -32.81 18.84
N ARG A 240 -9.18 -31.91 18.65
CA ARG A 240 -10.15 -31.58 19.71
C ARG A 240 -11.10 -32.72 20.02
N ILE A 241 -11.50 -33.48 19.00
CA ILE A 241 -12.37 -34.65 19.15
C ILE A 241 -11.60 -35.81 19.79
N SER A 242 -10.33 -36.00 19.46
CA SER A 242 -9.51 -37.08 20.05
C SER A 242 -9.12 -36.83 21.51
N ASN A 243 -9.17 -35.58 21.98
CA ASN A 243 -8.82 -35.17 23.34
C ASN A 243 -10.05 -34.99 24.26
N GLN A 244 -11.26 -35.31 23.76
CA GLN A 244 -12.51 -35.37 24.52
C GLN A 244 -12.88 -36.82 24.80
#